data_AF-A0A2V5JS76-F1
#
_entry.id   AF-A0A2V5JS76-F1
#
_cell.length_a   1.000
_cell.length_b   1.000
_cell.length_c   1.000
_cell.angle_alpha   90.00
_cell.angle_beta   90.00
_cell.angle_gamma   90.00
#
_symmetry.space_group_name_H-M   'P 1'
#
loop_
_entity.id
_entity.type
_entity.pdbx_description
1 polymer ?
#
loop_
_entity_poly.entity_id
_entity_poly.type
_entity_poly.pdbx_seq_one_letter_code
_entity_poly.pdbx_strand_id
1 'polypeptide(L)'
;MIFRIPISRINWTTSSFLIGTFFLSLTAVPLYLWYFGIDWFQLALFFVLLAATGFSITLGYHRLFSHMTFRAKLPVRLFTIICGSAAFENSVLMWASEHRRHHKHVDHDEDPYDI
;
A
#
# COMPACT_ATOMS: atom_id res chain seq x y z
N MET A 1 30.39 -4.19 12.44
CA MET A 1 29.17 -3.59 13.04
C MET A 1 28.09 -4.65 12.96
N ILE A 2 27.71 -5.27 14.08
CA ILE A 2 26.64 -6.27 14.09
C ILE A 2 25.32 -5.50 14.01
N PHE A 3 24.57 -5.67 12.93
CA PHE A 3 23.21 -5.13 12.82
C PHE A 3 22.36 -5.70 13.95
N ARG A 4 22.11 -4.89 14.99
CA ARG A 4 21.16 -5.24 16.05
C ARG A 4 19.77 -4.89 15.55
N ILE A 5 19.11 -5.87 14.91
CA ILE A 5 17.72 -5.73 14.53
C ILE A 5 16.88 -5.67 15.82
N PRO A 6 16.10 -4.61 16.08
CA PRO A 6 15.27 -4.51 17.27
C PRO A 6 14.04 -5.41 17.15
N ILE A 7 14.22 -6.71 17.39
CA ILE A 7 13.19 -7.77 17.24
C ILE A 7 11.88 -7.43 17.97
N SER A 8 11.96 -6.77 19.11
CA SER A 8 10.79 -6.37 19.91
C SER A 8 9.91 -5.30 19.25
N ARG A 9 10.42 -4.57 18.26
CA ARG A 9 9.67 -3.52 17.53
C ARG A 9 9.05 -4.03 16.23
N ILE A 10 9.29 -5.28 15.84
CA ILE A 10 8.81 -5.84 14.58
C ILE A 10 7.33 -6.19 14.69
N ASN A 11 6.51 -5.66 13.79
CA ASN A 11 5.14 -6.14 13.59
C ASN A 11 5.18 -7.44 12.77
N TRP A 12 5.27 -8.57 13.47
CA TRP A 12 5.41 -9.89 12.84
C TRP A 12 4.28 -10.26 11.88
N THR A 13 3.06 -9.76 12.09
CA THR A 13 1.94 -10.02 11.18
C THR A 13 2.18 -9.37 9.83
N THR A 14 2.46 -8.06 9.81
CA THR A 14 2.74 -7.32 8.57
C THR A 14 4.05 -7.79 7.94
N SER A 15 5.10 -8.01 8.72
CA SER A 15 6.39 -8.47 8.20
C SER A 15 6.28 -9.84 7.56
N SER A 16 5.60 -10.81 8.18
CA SER A 16 5.43 -12.14 7.60
C SER A 16 4.60 -12.11 6.33
N PHE A 17 3.56 -11.26 6.28
CA PHE A 17 2.77 -11.04 5.07
C PHE A 17 3.63 -10.50 3.93
N LEU A 18 4.41 -9.44 4.15
CA LEU A 18 5.25 -8.81 3.12
C LEU A 18 6.39 -9.72 2.66
N ILE A 19 7.02 -10.44 3.57
CA ILE A 19 8.07 -11.42 3.24
C ILE A 19 7.46 -12.56 2.41
N GLY A 20 6.31 -13.09 2.83
CA GLY A 20 5.61 -14.16 2.13
C GLY A 20 5.20 -13.76 0.72
N THR A 21 4.59 -12.58 0.55
CA THR A 21 4.19 -12.09 -0.78
C THR A 21 5.41 -11.84 -1.67
N PHE A 22 6.51 -11.31 -1.13
CA PHE A 22 7.76 -11.16 -1.88
C PHE A 22 8.28 -12.49 -2.45
N PHE A 23 8.38 -13.53 -1.62
CA PHE A 23 8.85 -14.84 -2.09
C PHE A 23 7.88 -15.50 -3.07
N LEU A 24 6.57 -15.35 -2.88
CA LEU A 24 5.57 -15.82 -3.83
C LEU A 24 5.70 -15.10 -5.17
N SER A 25 5.89 -13.78 -5.18
CA SER A 25 6.12 -13.02 -6.40
C SER A 25 7.40 -13.44 -7.13
N LEU A 26 8.48 -13.76 -6.39
CA LEU A 26 9.74 -14.20 -7.00
C LEU A 26 9.70 -15.63 -7.55
N THR A 27 8.81 -16.49 -7.04
CA THR A 27 8.80 -17.93 -7.37
C THR A 27 7.55 -18.34 -8.14
N ALA A 28 6.37 -18.14 -7.57
CA ALA A 28 5.10 -18.61 -8.14
C ALA A 28 4.75 -17.87 -9.44
N VAL A 29 5.05 -16.57 -9.55
CA VAL A 29 4.74 -15.80 -10.77
C VAL A 29 5.59 -16.27 -11.96
N PRO A 30 6.94 -16.36 -11.88
CA PRO A 30 7.73 -16.90 -12.99
C PRO A 30 7.38 -18.35 -13.33
N LEU A 31 7.13 -19.20 -12.33
CA LEU A 31 6.70 -20.58 -12.56
C LEU A 31 5.38 -20.63 -13.32
N TYR A 32 4.38 -19.84 -12.89
CA TYR A 32 3.11 -19.74 -13.59
C TYR A 32 3.29 -19.30 -15.05
N LEU A 33 4.08 -18.24 -15.29
CA LEU A 33 4.36 -17.74 -16.63
C LEU A 33 5.10 -18.77 -17.49
N TRP A 34 5.99 -19.58 -16.91
CA TRP A 34 6.72 -20.63 -17.64
C TRP A 34 5.79 -21.73 -18.14
N TYR A 35 4.82 -22.15 -17.32
CA TYR A 35 3.91 -23.25 -17.67
C TYR A 35 2.68 -22.82 -18.47
N PHE A 36 2.16 -21.61 -18.21
CA PHE A 36 0.87 -21.16 -18.75
C PHE A 36 0.98 -19.95 -19.68
N GLY A 37 2.14 -19.28 -19.72
CA GLY A 37 2.31 -18.05 -20.47
C GLY A 37 1.56 -16.87 -19.87
N ILE A 38 1.37 -15.83 -20.68
CA ILE A 38 0.59 -14.64 -20.34
C ILE A 38 -0.46 -14.37 -21.41
N ASP A 39 -1.67 -14.02 -20.98
CA ASP A 39 -2.75 -13.61 -21.87
C ASP A 39 -3.04 -12.10 -21.79
N TRP A 40 -3.75 -11.58 -22.79
CA TRP A 40 -4.10 -10.16 -22.86
C TRP A 40 -5.03 -9.70 -21.73
N PHE A 41 -5.86 -10.59 -21.20
CA PHE A 41 -6.75 -10.27 -20.10
C PHE A 41 -5.95 -10.07 -18.80
N GLN A 42 -4.94 -10.90 -18.54
CA GLN A 42 -4.03 -10.76 -17.41
C GLN A 42 -3.25 -9.44 -17.47
N LEU A 43 -2.74 -9.08 -18.65
CA LEU A 43 -2.06 -7.80 -18.86
C LEU A 43 -3.01 -6.62 -18.61
N ALA A 44 -4.20 -6.65 -19.19
CA ALA A 44 -5.20 -5.60 -18.98
C ALA A 44 -5.59 -5.48 -17.50
N LEU A 45 -5.84 -6.60 -16.83
CA LEU A 45 -6.19 -6.66 -15.43
C LEU A 45 -5.06 -6.10 -14.55
N PHE A 46 -3.80 -6.43 -14.84
CA PHE A 46 -2.64 -5.88 -14.14
C PHE A 46 -2.63 -4.35 -14.20
N PHE A 47 -2.73 -3.76 -15.39
CA PHE A 47 -2.69 -2.31 -15.54
C PHE A 47 -3.91 -1.62 -14.93
N VAL A 48 -5.09 -2.22 -15.04
CA VAL A 48 -6.31 -1.69 -14.41
C VAL A 48 -6.20 -1.69 -12.89
N LEU A 49 -5.75 -2.80 -12.29
CA LEU A 49 -5.58 -2.90 -10.84
C LEU A 49 -4.47 -1.97 -10.35
N LEU A 50 -3.33 -1.91 -11.05
CA LEU A 50 -2.24 -1.00 -10.74
C LEU A 50 -2.69 0.46 -10.72
N ALA A 51 -3.45 0.88 -11.74
CA ALA A 51 -4.01 2.22 -11.81
C ALA A 51 -5.04 2.45 -10.68
N ALA A 52 -5.96 1.51 -10.48
CA ALA A 52 -7.04 1.65 -9.50
C ALA A 52 -6.51 1.75 -8.06
N THR A 53 -5.55 0.91 -7.68
CA THR A 53 -4.92 0.96 -6.34
C THR A 53 -4.06 2.20 -6.18
N GLY A 54 -3.23 2.54 -7.18
CA GLY A 54 -2.38 3.73 -7.16
C GLY A 54 -3.16 5.04 -7.07
N PHE A 55 -4.25 5.18 -7.84
CA PHE A 55 -5.16 6.33 -7.71
C PHE A 55 -5.86 6.35 -6.36
N SER A 56 -6.24 5.19 -5.82
CA SER A 56 -6.89 5.13 -4.51
C SER A 56 -6.00 5.64 -3.37
N ILE A 57 -4.69 5.38 -3.42
CA ILE A 57 -3.74 5.95 -2.46
C ILE A 57 -3.54 7.44 -2.72
N THR A 58 -3.17 7.82 -3.94
CA THR A 58 -2.77 9.21 -4.25
C THR A 58 -3.94 10.20 -4.27
N LEU A 59 -5.05 9.89 -4.95
CA LEU A 59 -6.25 10.72 -5.00
C LEU A 59 -7.09 10.55 -3.73
N GLY A 60 -7.22 9.32 -3.25
CA GLY A 60 -8.05 8.97 -2.10
C GLY A 60 -7.35 9.21 -0.77
N TYR A 61 -6.56 8.23 -0.31
CA TYR A 61 -6.02 8.20 1.05
C TYR A 61 -5.22 9.48 1.33
N HIS A 62 -4.37 9.89 0.39
CA HIS A 62 -3.54 11.08 0.50
C HIS A 62 -4.34 12.39 0.34
N ARG A 63 -4.84 12.70 -0.86
CA ARG A 63 -5.41 14.04 -1.14
C ARG A 63 -6.81 14.25 -0.55
N LEU A 64 -7.68 13.25 -0.62
CA LEU A 64 -9.08 13.36 -0.19
C LEU A 64 -9.23 13.16 1.32
N PHE A 65 -8.63 12.11 1.90
CA PHE A 65 -8.84 11.77 3.30
C PHE A 65 -7.79 12.42 4.23
N SER A 66 -6.52 12.44 3.84
CA SER A 66 -5.46 13.01 4.70
C SER A 66 -5.42 14.51 4.64
N HIS A 67 -5.34 15.09 3.44
CA HIS A 67 -5.24 16.55 3.27
C HIS A 67 -6.58 17.26 3.05
N MET A 68 -7.67 16.53 2.79
CA MET A 68 -9.00 17.11 2.54
C MET A 68 -8.99 18.23 1.48
N THR A 69 -8.16 18.08 0.45
CA THR A 69 -7.92 19.11 -0.58
C THR A 69 -9.14 19.38 -1.47
N PHE A 70 -10.08 18.43 -1.54
CA PHE A 70 -11.34 18.57 -2.26
C PHE A 70 -12.43 17.73 -1.61
N ARG A 71 -13.69 17.99 -1.99
CA ARG A 71 -14.85 17.17 -1.58
C ARG A 71 -15.27 16.29 -2.74
N ALA A 72 -15.41 14.99 -2.47
CA ALA A 72 -15.82 14.00 -3.46
C ALA A 72 -17.24 13.48 -3.17
N LYS A 73 -18.02 13.24 -4.23
CA LYS A 73 -19.31 12.52 -4.10
C LYS A 73 -19.08 11.05 -3.75
N LEU A 74 -20.13 10.38 -3.27
CA LEU A 74 -20.09 9.00 -2.80
C LEU A 74 -19.41 8.01 -3.76
N PRO A 75 -19.63 8.03 -5.09
CA PRO A 75 -18.99 7.06 -5.99
C PRO A 75 -17.46 7.10 -5.94
N VAL A 76 -16.86 8.29 -5.91
CA VAL A 76 -15.40 8.46 -5.83
C VAL A 76 -14.88 8.05 -4.45
N ARG A 77 -15.62 8.36 -3.39
CA ARG A 77 -15.28 7.92 -2.02
C ARG A 77 -15.31 6.40 -1.90
N LEU A 78 -16.31 5.74 -2.47
CA LEU A 78 -16.41 4.27 -2.47
C LEU A 78 -15.31 3.64 -3.31
N PHE A 79 -15.06 4.15 -4.51
CA PHE A 79 -13.97 3.68 -5.38
C PHE A 79 -12.63 3.70 -4.63
N THR A 80 -12.27 4.85 -4.06
CA THR A 80 -10.99 5.02 -3.35
C THR A 80 -10.85 4.15 -2.10
N ILE A 81 -11.93 3.90 -1.36
CA ILE A 81 -11.89 3.02 -0.18
C ILE A 81 -11.79 1.54 -0.60
N ILE A 82 -12.59 1.11 -1.58
CA ILE A 82 -12.63 -0.28 -2.04
C ILE A 82 -11.30 -0.65 -2.71
N CYS A 83 -10.90 0.10 -3.74
CA CYS A 83 -9.66 -0.16 -4.46
C CYS A 83 -8.42 0.15 -3.62
N GLY A 84 -8.48 1.11 -2.68
CA GLY A 84 -7.40 1.37 -1.73
C GLY A 84 -7.15 0.20 -0.77
N SER A 85 -8.17 -0.57 -0.41
CA SER A 85 -7.98 -1.76 0.44
C SER A 85 -7.14 -2.85 -0.23
N ALA A 86 -7.13 -2.90 -1.56
CA ALA A 86 -6.29 -3.79 -2.35
C ALA A 86 -4.83 -3.30 -2.52
N ALA A 87 -4.48 -2.10 -2.01
CA ALA A 87 -3.10 -1.61 -2.01
C ALA A 87 -2.27 -2.13 -0.82
N PHE A 88 -2.92 -2.74 0.18
CA PHE A 88 -2.27 -3.27 1.39
C PHE A 88 -1.49 -2.25 2.25
N GLU A 89 -1.89 -0.97 2.22
CA GLU A 89 -1.27 0.11 3.02
C GLU A 89 -2.02 0.42 4.33
N ASN A 90 -2.56 -0.58 5.02
CA ASN A 90 -3.50 -0.42 6.15
C ASN A 90 -4.83 0.27 5.77
N SER A 91 -5.69 0.47 6.77
CA SER A 91 -6.98 1.13 6.58
C SER A 91 -6.80 2.62 6.28
N VAL A 92 -7.77 3.21 5.55
CA VAL A 92 -7.80 4.65 5.25
C VAL A 92 -7.69 5.53 6.50
N LEU A 93 -8.23 5.08 7.64
CA LEU A 93 -8.16 5.81 8.90
C LEU A 93 -6.73 5.81 9.47
N MET A 94 -6.10 4.63 9.49
CA MET A 94 -4.71 4.50 9.96
C MET A 94 -3.77 5.28 9.06
N TRP A 95 -3.85 5.06 7.74
CA TRP A 95 -3.03 5.74 6.76
C TRP A 95 -3.14 7.27 6.89
N ALA A 96 -4.36 7.80 6.97
CA ALA A 96 -4.56 9.24 7.09
C ALA A 96 -4.07 9.82 8.42
N SER A 97 -4.20 9.07 9.52
CA SER A 97 -3.67 9.47 10.82
C SER A 97 -2.14 9.53 10.81
N GLU A 98 -1.48 8.48 10.35
CA GLU A 98 -0.02 8.40 10.30
C GLU A 98 0.55 9.44 9.32
N HIS A 99 -0.06 9.62 8.14
CA HIS A 99 0.35 10.63 7.16
C HIS A 99 0.25 12.06 7.71
N ARG A 100 -0.80 12.36 8.49
CA ARG A 100 -0.91 13.66 9.17
C ARG A 100 0.13 13.82 10.28
N ARG A 101 0.48 12.74 11.00
CA ARG A 101 1.54 12.77 12.01
C ARG A 101 2.91 13.01 11.37
N HIS A 102 3.20 12.31 10.27
CA HIS A 102 4.39 12.52 9.44
C HIS A 102 4.51 13.99 9.02
N HIS A 103 3.50 14.57 8.39
CA HIS A 103 3.56 15.99 7.99
C HIS A 103 3.71 16.98 9.16
N LYS A 104 3.20 16.63 10.35
CA LYS A 104 3.26 17.51 11.52
C LYS A 104 4.62 17.46 12.21
N HIS A 105 5.30 16.31 12.17
CA HIS A 105 6.53 16.06 12.91
C HIS A 105 7.66 15.55 12.01
N VAL A 106 7.65 15.91 10.73
CA VAL A 106 8.66 15.47 9.76
C VAL A 106 10.07 15.74 10.29
N ASP A 107 10.97 14.76 10.11
CA ASP A 107 12.36 14.80 10.58
C ASP A 107 12.49 14.96 12.12
N HIS A 108 11.52 14.43 12.87
CA HIS A 108 11.53 14.30 14.33
C HIS A 108 11.14 12.89 14.76
N ASP A 109 11.56 12.47 15.96
CA ASP A 109 11.27 11.15 16.55
C ASP A 109 9.76 10.75 16.58
N GLU A 110 8.86 11.72 16.47
CA GLU A 110 7.41 11.48 16.44
C GLU A 110 6.86 11.15 15.04
N ASP A 111 7.67 11.33 13.99
CA ASP A 111 7.35 10.91 12.63
C ASP A 111 7.26 9.37 12.56
N PRO A 112 6.12 8.79 12.14
CA PRO A 112 6.04 7.35 11.90
C PRO A 112 7.07 6.81 10.90
N TYR A 113 7.60 7.68 10.03
CA TYR A 113 8.47 7.34 8.92
C TYR A 113 9.82 8.05 9.01
N ASP A 114 10.24 8.43 10.22
CA ASP A 114 11.55 9.04 10.47
C ASP A 114 12.69 8.19 9.86
N ILE A 115 13.65 8.84 9.19
CA ILE A 115 14.74 8.20 8.41
C ILE A 115 16.09 8.52 9.03
#